data_AF-A0A2J0M4G5-F1
#
_entry.id   AF-A0A2J0M4G5-F1
#
_cell.length_a   1.000
_cell.length_b   1.000
_cell.length_c   1.000
_cell.angle_alpha   90.00
_cell.angle_beta   90.00
_cell.angle_gamma   90.00
#
_symmetry.space_group_name_H-M   'P 1'
#
loop_
_entity.id
_entity.type
_entity.pdbx_description
1 polymer ?
#
loop_
_entity_poly.entity_id
_entity_poly.type
_entity_poly.pdbx_seq_one_letter_code
_entity_poly.pdbx_strand_id
1 'polypeptide(L)'
;MPKIKDIPKIDRPRERFLKKGADALSKSDLLAILLGSGIKGKNVRQLSESIIKKFGKNFLNITVDDLLEISGIGQAKALQIASAISLVKRFYDENKTNEIVIKNSQDVLSLTYDLRDKKKEHLVCLYLNARNTLLKKEIVSIGLLDKALLHPREIFYPATELNAASVILVHNHPSGDSSPSEKDNQIIEKIVQAGEIMGIPVIDFIIVSINGNYSFFEKLKGQNKNFDYIADGLQGTLFNLLEIEKSPYEVTIKKIEKPYFHFSKTKSNTFQLQNRRYLGNKHKLLGFIEDIVLEKCNGVKSFCDIFAGTGVVGERFNKPEINVISNDILFSNYACLKAFLGTSANIDTISEKIKLLNNIQATEDNYFSKHFGNTYFSTENARKIGAIREEIENIAETEEEKNTLICSLLYAVDKVANTVGHYDAFRKDLDMIQSVKLLTPDIDYSNNATNKIYKEDANILIRKISCDVLYIDPPYNSRQYSDAYHLLENLAEWKKPEVVGVAKKMDRSHIKSSYCLKNATQAFEDLIRNANCKHILLSYNNTGDSKGGRSNARIADNNILRILKNKGEVEIFERDYKAFTAGKSNGDG
;
A
#
# COMPACT_ATOMS: atom_id res chain seq x y z
N MET A 1 42.12 -23.67 37.18
CA MET A 1 41.25 -22.66 36.54
C MET A 1 39.94 -23.32 36.13
N PRO A 2 38.79 -22.68 36.38
CA PRO A 2 37.49 -23.28 36.12
C PRO A 2 37.30 -23.56 34.62
N LYS A 3 36.89 -24.79 34.31
CA LYS A 3 36.51 -25.26 32.97
C LYS A 3 35.11 -24.72 32.68
N ILE A 4 34.72 -24.63 31.40
CA ILE A 4 33.35 -24.24 30.99
C ILE A 4 32.27 -25.15 31.62
N LYS A 5 32.65 -26.39 31.97
CA LYS A 5 31.80 -27.35 32.69
C LYS A 5 31.42 -26.87 34.11
N ASP A 6 32.14 -25.91 34.67
CA ASP A 6 31.94 -25.37 36.02
C ASP A 6 30.99 -24.16 36.02
N ILE A 7 30.59 -23.69 34.83
CA ILE A 7 29.52 -22.69 34.64
C ILE A 7 28.17 -23.42 34.62
N PRO A 8 27.14 -22.92 35.34
CA PRO A 8 25.78 -23.44 35.24
C PRO A 8 25.36 -23.62 33.78
N LYS A 9 24.76 -24.76 33.43
CA LYS A 9 24.37 -25.07 32.04
C LYS A 9 23.57 -23.93 31.39
N ILE A 10 22.77 -23.22 32.17
CA ILE A 10 21.92 -22.13 31.70
C ILE A 10 22.70 -20.87 31.28
N ASP A 11 23.93 -20.70 31.77
CA ASP A 11 24.76 -19.50 31.52
C ASP A 11 25.83 -19.74 30.44
N ARG A 12 25.90 -20.97 29.91
CA ARG A 12 26.82 -21.32 28.84
C ARG A 12 26.35 -20.72 27.50
N PRO A 13 27.26 -20.21 26.65
CA PRO A 13 26.89 -19.51 25.42
C PRO A 13 25.95 -20.31 24.49
N ARG A 14 26.21 -21.61 24.25
CA ARG A 14 25.40 -22.43 23.33
C ARG A 14 23.98 -22.62 23.84
N GLU A 15 23.84 -22.94 25.11
CA GLU A 15 22.57 -23.16 25.79
C GLU A 15 21.75 -21.86 25.90
N ARG A 16 22.43 -20.72 26.11
CA ARG A 16 21.80 -19.39 26.03
C ARG A 16 21.32 -19.06 24.63
N PHE A 17 22.11 -19.35 23.60
CA PHE A 17 21.75 -19.10 22.21
C PHE A 17 20.50 -19.89 21.82
N LEU A 18 20.42 -21.17 22.20
CA LEU A 18 19.25 -22.02 21.94
C LEU A 18 18.00 -21.58 22.68
N LYS A 19 18.11 -21.05 23.90
CA LYS A 19 16.96 -20.67 24.72
C LYS A 19 16.46 -19.23 24.46
N LYS A 20 17.36 -18.29 24.16
CA LYS A 20 17.08 -16.84 24.11
C LYS A 20 17.43 -16.17 22.78
N GLY A 21 17.99 -16.90 21.81
CA GLY A 21 18.42 -16.35 20.52
C GLY A 21 19.75 -15.59 20.57
N ALA A 22 20.22 -15.16 19.39
CA ALA A 22 21.52 -14.50 19.20
C ALA A 22 21.61 -13.13 19.93
N ASP A 23 20.51 -12.40 20.02
CA ASP A 23 20.45 -11.05 20.61
C ASP A 23 20.74 -11.03 22.12
N ALA A 24 20.62 -12.18 22.77
CA ALA A 24 20.92 -12.35 24.19
C ALA A 24 22.41 -12.61 24.49
N LEU A 25 23.28 -12.62 23.47
CA LEU A 25 24.71 -12.95 23.60
C LEU A 25 25.62 -11.74 23.31
N SER A 26 26.76 -11.68 24.01
CA SER A 26 27.81 -10.71 23.72
C SER A 26 28.66 -11.13 22.50
N LYS A 27 29.44 -10.20 21.94
CA LYS A 27 30.38 -10.51 20.84
C LYS A 27 31.36 -11.63 21.19
N SER A 28 31.83 -11.65 22.44
CA SER A 28 32.69 -12.72 22.96
C SER A 28 31.95 -14.05 23.12
N ASP A 29 30.66 -14.04 23.45
CA ASP A 29 29.86 -15.27 23.57
C ASP A 29 29.64 -15.90 22.18
N LEU A 30 29.35 -15.08 21.16
CA LEU A 30 29.19 -15.54 19.77
C LEU A 30 30.50 -16.08 19.18
N LEU A 31 31.64 -15.50 19.55
CA LEU A 31 32.95 -16.03 19.15
C LEU A 31 33.29 -17.33 19.90
N ALA A 32 32.87 -17.46 21.16
CA ALA A 32 33.06 -18.64 21.99
C ALA A 32 32.30 -19.88 21.47
N ILE A 33 31.00 -19.72 21.22
CA ILE A 33 30.38 -20.05 19.92
C ILE A 33 31.17 -20.89 18.93
N LEU A 34 31.66 -20.14 17.94
CA LEU A 34 32.40 -20.59 16.77
C LEU A 34 33.64 -21.37 17.17
N LEU A 35 34.45 -20.87 18.10
CA LEU A 35 35.69 -21.52 18.52
C LEU A 35 35.48 -22.90 19.15
N GLY A 36 34.34 -23.11 19.83
CA GLY A 36 33.91 -24.36 20.44
C GLY A 36 34.72 -24.83 21.65
N SER A 37 36.03 -24.57 21.70
CA SER A 37 36.94 -24.93 22.77
C SER A 37 38.04 -23.89 22.97
N GLY A 38 38.55 -23.79 24.20
CA GLY A 38 39.69 -22.94 24.53
C GLY A 38 41.02 -23.50 24.05
N ILE A 39 42.11 -22.99 24.61
CA ILE A 39 43.48 -23.44 24.37
C ILE A 39 44.14 -23.81 25.69
N LYS A 40 45.31 -24.45 25.65
CA LYS A 40 46.07 -24.77 26.87
C LYS A 40 46.33 -23.48 27.65
N GLY A 41 45.80 -23.39 28.87
CA GLY A 41 45.95 -22.22 29.76
C GLY A 41 44.88 -21.12 29.64
N LYS A 42 43.96 -21.15 28.65
CA LYS A 42 42.84 -20.18 28.54
C LYS A 42 41.54 -20.87 28.12
N ASN A 43 40.45 -20.64 28.85
CA ASN A 43 39.14 -21.17 28.44
C ASN A 43 38.58 -20.42 27.21
N VAL A 44 37.58 -20.98 26.53
CA VAL A 44 37.08 -20.42 25.26
C VAL A 44 36.54 -19.00 25.40
N ARG A 45 35.98 -18.66 26.57
CA ARG A 45 35.40 -17.34 26.84
C ARG A 45 36.51 -16.30 27.00
N GLN A 46 37.53 -16.61 27.81
CA GLN A 46 38.71 -15.77 27.97
C GLN A 46 39.47 -15.60 26.65
N LEU A 47 39.58 -16.68 25.86
CA LEU A 47 40.18 -16.62 24.53
C LEU A 47 39.38 -15.67 23.63
N SER A 48 38.06 -15.82 23.58
CA SER A 48 37.17 -14.96 22.78
C SER A 48 37.23 -13.50 23.20
N GLU A 49 37.18 -13.22 24.51
CA GLU A 49 37.34 -11.87 25.07
C GLU A 49 38.71 -11.28 24.69
N SER A 50 39.79 -12.08 24.73
CA SER A 50 41.12 -11.61 24.35
C SER A 50 41.25 -11.28 22.86
N ILE A 51 40.61 -12.06 21.98
CA ILE A 51 40.60 -11.79 20.53
C ILE A 51 39.78 -10.52 20.23
N ILE A 52 38.58 -10.41 20.80
CA ILE A 52 37.72 -9.22 20.64
C ILE A 52 38.43 -7.97 21.15
N LYS A 53 39.15 -8.07 22.27
CA LYS A 53 39.94 -6.96 22.83
C LYS A 53 41.16 -6.62 21.97
N LYS A 54 41.91 -7.62 21.47
CA LYS A 54 43.12 -7.41 20.64
C LYS A 54 42.79 -6.65 19.36
N PHE A 55 41.71 -7.03 18.67
CA PHE A 55 41.40 -6.48 17.35
C PHE A 55 40.33 -5.38 17.35
N GLY A 56 39.44 -5.33 18.35
CA GLY A 56 38.49 -4.24 18.55
C GLY A 56 37.73 -3.84 17.29
N LYS A 57 37.91 -2.60 16.84
CA LYS A 57 37.29 -2.06 15.61
C LYS A 57 37.79 -2.71 14.32
N ASN A 58 39.00 -3.28 14.34
CA ASN A 58 39.62 -3.95 13.18
C ASN A 58 39.21 -5.43 13.07
N PHE A 59 38.31 -5.91 13.92
CA PHE A 59 37.93 -7.33 13.96
C PHE A 59 37.44 -7.86 12.61
N LEU A 60 36.71 -7.06 11.83
CA LEU A 60 36.23 -7.50 10.51
C LEU A 60 37.37 -7.62 9.47
N ASN A 61 38.54 -7.04 9.69
CA ASN A 61 39.66 -7.03 8.75
C ASN A 61 40.77 -8.03 9.08
N ILE A 62 40.53 -8.91 10.05
CA ILE A 62 41.47 -9.95 10.47
C ILE A 62 41.69 -10.96 9.33
N THR A 63 42.95 -11.28 9.06
CA THR A 63 43.39 -12.35 8.15
C THR A 63 43.63 -13.66 8.90
N VAL A 64 43.84 -14.75 8.15
CA VAL A 64 44.22 -16.04 8.76
C VAL A 64 45.56 -15.92 9.48
N ASP A 65 46.52 -15.18 8.92
CA ASP A 65 47.85 -15.01 9.49
C ASP A 65 47.80 -14.23 10.83
N ASP A 66 47.00 -13.16 10.91
CA ASP A 66 46.78 -12.41 12.16
C ASP A 66 46.25 -13.30 13.31
N LEU A 67 45.46 -14.33 12.97
CA LEU A 67 44.92 -15.29 13.94
C LEU A 67 45.93 -16.35 14.34
N LEU A 68 46.81 -16.76 13.42
CA LEU A 68 47.88 -17.73 13.67
C LEU A 68 48.95 -17.17 14.63
N GLU A 69 49.14 -15.86 14.68
CA GLU A 69 50.00 -15.21 15.68
C GLU A 69 49.48 -15.36 17.12
N ILE A 70 48.21 -15.71 17.31
CA ILE A 70 47.66 -15.93 18.65
C ILE A 70 48.04 -17.33 19.10
N SER A 71 49.00 -17.40 20.05
CA SER A 71 49.44 -18.64 20.69
C SER A 71 48.26 -19.55 21.06
N GLY A 72 48.20 -20.73 20.43
CA GLY A 72 47.18 -21.75 20.64
C GLY A 72 46.04 -21.78 19.62
N ILE A 73 45.94 -20.80 18.72
CA ILE A 73 45.01 -20.84 17.58
C ILE A 73 45.73 -21.51 16.40
N GLY A 74 45.35 -22.75 16.10
CA GLY A 74 45.80 -23.45 14.89
C GLY A 74 44.96 -23.11 13.66
N GLN A 75 45.43 -23.56 12.49
CA GLN A 75 44.81 -23.30 11.18
C GLN A 75 43.30 -23.54 11.14
N ALA A 76 42.80 -24.63 11.75
CA ALA A 76 41.37 -24.95 11.74
C ALA A 76 40.51 -23.86 12.42
N LYS A 77 40.93 -23.35 13.59
CA LYS A 77 40.21 -22.29 14.32
C LYS A 77 40.37 -20.93 13.63
N ALA A 78 41.55 -20.67 13.05
CA ALA A 78 41.81 -19.45 12.28
C ALA A 78 40.92 -19.36 11.03
N LEU A 79 40.87 -20.44 10.23
CA LEU A 79 40.02 -20.54 9.04
C LEU A 79 38.54 -20.40 9.39
N GLN A 80 38.08 -20.99 10.50
CA GLN A 80 36.68 -20.90 10.91
C GLN A 80 36.24 -19.45 11.19
N ILE A 81 37.08 -18.67 11.88
CA ILE A 81 36.80 -17.25 12.16
C ILE A 81 36.91 -16.43 10.88
N ALA A 82 38.00 -16.59 10.12
CA ALA A 82 38.23 -15.84 8.88
C ALA A 82 37.13 -16.10 7.84
N SER A 83 36.62 -17.34 7.75
CA SER A 83 35.52 -17.70 6.86
C SER A 83 34.19 -17.08 7.30
N ALA A 84 33.89 -17.08 8.60
CA ALA A 84 32.67 -16.43 9.11
C ALA A 84 32.69 -14.91 8.87
N ILE A 85 33.83 -14.27 9.07
CA ILE A 85 34.02 -12.84 8.78
C ILE A 85 33.90 -12.58 7.28
N SER A 86 34.52 -13.40 6.44
CA SER A 86 34.47 -13.28 4.98
C SER A 86 33.06 -13.47 4.45
N LEU A 87 32.28 -14.39 5.03
CA LEU A 87 30.89 -14.62 4.66
C LEU A 87 30.02 -13.41 5.03
N VAL A 88 30.18 -12.88 6.24
CA VAL A 88 29.49 -11.64 6.66
C VAL A 88 29.88 -10.48 5.75
N LYS A 89 31.17 -10.33 5.41
CA LYS A 89 31.64 -9.33 4.45
C LYS A 89 31.01 -9.51 3.08
N ARG A 90 30.95 -10.74 2.54
CA ARG A 90 30.31 -11.00 1.24
C ARG A 90 28.82 -10.64 1.24
N PHE A 91 28.07 -11.00 2.29
CA PHE A 91 26.68 -10.55 2.44
C PHE A 91 26.56 -9.03 2.64
N TYR A 92 27.56 -8.39 3.23
CA TYR A 92 27.57 -6.94 3.43
C TYR A 92 28.02 -6.18 2.18
N ASP A 93 28.90 -6.78 1.37
CA ASP A 93 29.44 -6.29 0.10
C ASP A 93 28.43 -6.50 -1.03
N GLU A 94 27.63 -7.59 -0.99
CA GLU A 94 26.41 -7.75 -1.78
C GLU A 94 25.36 -6.67 -1.46
N ASN A 95 25.41 -6.08 -0.25
CA ASN A 95 24.60 -4.94 0.17
C ASN A 95 25.32 -3.57 0.06
N LYS A 96 26.59 -3.55 -0.39
CA LYS A 96 27.43 -2.35 -0.57
C LYS A 96 27.94 -2.29 -2.01
N THR A 97 27.06 -1.97 -2.95
CA THR A 97 27.45 -0.98 -3.95
C THR A 97 27.49 0.36 -3.22
N ASN A 98 28.66 1.04 -3.21
CA ASN A 98 28.74 2.44 -2.79
C ASN A 98 27.95 3.28 -3.80
N GLU A 99 26.63 3.29 -3.64
CA GLU A 99 25.74 4.12 -4.43
C GLU A 99 25.99 5.58 -4.06
N ILE A 100 26.74 6.29 -4.91
CA ILE A 100 26.90 7.73 -4.80
C ILE A 100 25.56 8.35 -5.23
N VAL A 101 24.67 8.58 -4.26
CA VAL A 101 23.38 9.24 -4.49
C VAL A 101 23.60 10.74 -4.59
N ILE A 102 23.24 11.32 -5.73
CA ILE A 102 23.28 12.77 -5.96
C ILE A 102 21.98 13.37 -5.45
N LYS A 103 22.06 14.25 -4.46
CA LYS A 103 20.90 14.86 -3.78
C LYS A 103 20.76 16.36 -4.03
N ASN A 104 21.78 16.99 -4.62
CA ASN A 104 21.81 18.41 -4.96
C ASN A 104 23.00 18.71 -5.88
N SER A 105 23.11 19.95 -6.35
CA SER A 105 24.19 20.42 -7.19
C SER A 105 25.57 20.39 -6.51
N GLN A 106 25.66 20.48 -5.18
CA GLN A 106 26.95 20.39 -4.47
C GLN A 106 27.56 18.99 -4.55
N ASP A 107 26.73 17.94 -4.57
CA ASP A 107 27.20 16.57 -4.78
C ASP A 107 27.82 16.42 -6.18
N VAL A 108 27.19 17.02 -7.20
CA VAL A 108 27.71 17.05 -8.58
C VAL A 108 29.04 17.79 -8.65
N LEU A 109 29.12 18.97 -8.02
CA LEU A 109 30.34 19.78 -7.97
C LEU A 109 31.49 19.06 -7.25
N SER A 110 31.18 18.30 -6.19
CA SER A 110 32.17 17.50 -5.47
C SER A 110 32.73 16.37 -6.34
N LEU A 111 31.88 15.72 -7.13
CA LEU A 111 32.27 14.64 -8.06
C LEU A 111 33.04 15.14 -9.29
N THR A 112 32.91 16.42 -9.61
CA THR A 112 33.50 17.07 -10.81
C THR A 112 34.49 18.17 -10.46
N TYR A 113 34.95 18.21 -9.22
CA TYR A 113 35.89 19.21 -8.71
C TYR A 113 37.15 19.32 -9.57
N ASP A 114 37.61 18.20 -10.11
CA ASP A 114 38.79 18.08 -10.98
C ASP A 114 38.67 18.84 -12.31
N LEU A 115 37.46 19.27 -12.70
CA LEU A 115 37.22 20.01 -13.96
C LEU A 115 37.49 21.51 -13.84
N ARG A 116 37.43 22.09 -12.64
CA ARG A 116 37.55 23.55 -12.44
C ARG A 116 38.88 24.12 -12.92
N ASP A 117 39.96 23.36 -12.74
CA ASP A 117 41.33 23.79 -13.06
C ASP A 117 41.80 23.34 -14.46
N LYS A 118 40.91 22.77 -15.26
CA LYS A 118 41.27 22.28 -16.60
C LYS A 118 41.43 23.46 -17.56
N LYS A 119 42.60 23.56 -18.19
CA LYS A 119 42.93 24.57 -19.21
C LYS A 119 42.19 24.42 -20.54
N LYS A 120 41.55 23.26 -20.77
CA LYS A 120 40.70 23.00 -21.93
C LYS A 120 39.25 22.87 -21.48
N GLU A 121 38.32 23.23 -22.35
CA GLU A 121 36.90 22.95 -22.16
C GLU A 121 36.66 21.44 -22.20
N HIS A 122 35.88 20.95 -21.24
CA HIS A 122 35.41 19.59 -21.10
C HIS A 122 33.89 19.62 -20.93
N LEU A 123 33.24 18.62 -21.52
CA LEU A 123 31.86 18.28 -21.18
C LEU A 123 31.86 16.90 -20.56
N VAL A 124 31.27 16.79 -19.37
CA VAL A 124 31.16 15.55 -18.60
C VAL A 124 29.70 15.20 -18.39
N CYS A 125 29.37 13.93 -18.55
CA CYS A 125 28.04 13.39 -18.27
C CYS A 125 28.09 12.45 -17.06
N LEU A 126 27.16 12.66 -16.13
CA LEU A 126 26.88 11.76 -15.02
C LEU A 126 25.59 11.00 -15.34
N TYR A 127 25.70 9.68 -15.46
CA TYR A 127 24.57 8.79 -15.72
C TYR A 127 24.00 8.29 -14.41
N LEU A 128 22.70 8.46 -14.18
CA LEU A 128 22.06 8.15 -12.90
C LEU A 128 20.98 7.09 -13.04
N ASN A 129 20.76 6.30 -11.99
CA ASN A 129 19.61 5.40 -11.91
C ASN A 129 18.36 6.12 -11.35
N ALA A 130 17.24 5.40 -11.23
CA ALA A 130 15.96 5.96 -10.76
C ALA A 130 15.96 6.48 -9.31
N ARG A 131 17.03 6.26 -8.53
CA ARG A 131 17.23 6.81 -7.18
C ARG A 131 18.25 7.96 -7.17
N ASN A 132 18.60 8.50 -8.35
CA ASN A 132 19.68 9.45 -8.55
C ASN A 132 21.06 8.94 -8.08
N THR A 133 21.26 7.63 -8.06
CA THR A 133 22.58 7.03 -7.82
C THR A 133 23.42 7.11 -9.09
N LEU A 134 24.68 7.56 -8.97
CA LEU A 134 25.65 7.57 -10.05
C LEU A 134 25.99 6.16 -10.53
N LEU A 135 25.67 5.89 -11.79
CA LEU A 135 26.06 4.68 -12.51
C LEU A 135 27.46 4.84 -13.12
N LYS A 136 27.72 5.98 -13.77
CA LYS A 136 29.00 6.28 -14.43
C LYS A 136 29.21 7.79 -14.58
N LYS A 137 30.48 8.24 -14.47
CA LYS A 137 30.95 9.58 -14.87
C LYS A 137 31.78 9.42 -16.15
N GLU A 138 31.48 10.19 -17.19
CA GLU A 138 32.14 10.08 -18.49
C GLU A 138 32.45 11.45 -19.10
N ILE A 139 33.62 11.57 -19.73
CA ILE A 139 33.98 12.77 -20.48
C ILE A 139 33.45 12.60 -21.90
N VAL A 140 32.49 13.43 -22.28
CA VAL A 140 31.81 13.40 -23.59
C VAL A 140 32.61 14.16 -24.65
N SER A 141 33.29 15.25 -24.26
CA SER A 141 34.08 16.07 -25.20
C SER A 141 35.22 16.81 -24.49
N ILE A 142 36.31 17.08 -25.23
CA ILE A 142 37.48 17.86 -24.78
C ILE A 142 37.96 18.77 -25.93
N GLY A 143 38.11 20.08 -25.70
CA GLY A 143 38.75 21.02 -26.64
C GLY A 143 37.92 22.26 -26.97
N LEU A 144 38.49 23.19 -27.75
CA LEU A 144 37.78 24.36 -28.26
C LEU A 144 36.54 23.88 -29.00
N LEU A 145 35.38 24.14 -28.39
CA LEU A 145 34.06 23.76 -28.87
C LEU A 145 33.86 24.32 -30.29
N ASP A 146 34.16 23.52 -31.32
CA ASP A 146 33.48 23.68 -32.61
C ASP A 146 32.05 23.21 -32.35
N LYS A 147 31.22 24.14 -31.83
CA LYS A 147 29.89 23.94 -31.21
C LYS A 147 28.84 23.32 -32.14
N ALA A 148 29.24 22.87 -33.33
CA ALA A 148 28.45 22.14 -34.32
C ALA A 148 28.51 20.61 -34.16
N LEU A 149 29.47 20.05 -33.41
CA LEU A 149 29.74 18.60 -33.39
C LEU A 149 29.25 17.86 -32.12
N LEU A 150 28.76 18.56 -31.09
CA LEU A 150 28.19 17.88 -29.93
C LEU A 150 26.80 17.32 -30.28
N HIS A 151 26.78 16.06 -30.69
CA HIS A 151 25.57 15.37 -31.07
C HIS A 151 24.93 14.70 -29.85
N PRO A 152 23.61 14.84 -29.60
CA PRO A 152 22.94 14.22 -28.44
C PRO A 152 23.19 12.70 -28.32
N ARG A 153 23.36 12.00 -29.45
CA ARG A 153 23.77 10.58 -29.51
C ARG A 153 24.96 10.24 -28.61
N GLU A 154 25.96 11.12 -28.48
CA GLU A 154 27.16 10.86 -27.67
C GLU A 154 26.86 10.85 -26.17
N ILE A 155 25.74 11.47 -25.77
CA ILE A 155 25.24 11.49 -24.40
C ILE A 155 24.29 10.32 -24.19
N PHE A 156 23.31 10.14 -25.09
CA PHE A 156 22.21 9.20 -24.88
C PHE A 156 22.53 7.76 -25.29
N TYR A 157 23.48 7.49 -26.20
CA TYR A 157 23.91 6.13 -26.50
C TYR A 157 24.48 5.45 -25.24
N PRO A 158 25.47 6.02 -24.51
CA PRO A 158 25.92 5.43 -23.25
C PRO A 158 24.83 5.42 -22.17
N ALA A 159 23.94 6.43 -22.14
CA ALA A 159 22.82 6.45 -21.20
C ALA A 159 21.92 5.22 -21.36
N THR A 160 21.62 4.83 -22.60
CA THR A 160 20.82 3.64 -22.89
C THR A 160 21.55 2.35 -22.53
N GLU A 161 22.85 2.22 -22.85
CA GLU A 161 23.64 1.02 -22.47
C GLU A 161 23.72 0.83 -20.95
N LEU A 162 23.78 1.92 -20.20
CA LEU A 162 23.85 1.90 -18.73
C LEU A 162 22.48 1.74 -18.06
N ASN A 163 21.39 1.70 -18.82
CA ASN A 163 20.01 1.80 -18.29
C ASN A 163 19.83 3.02 -17.36
N ALA A 164 20.42 4.15 -17.75
CA ALA A 164 20.31 5.40 -17.00
C ALA A 164 18.86 5.88 -17.01
N ALA A 165 18.33 6.22 -15.83
CA ALA A 165 17.03 6.84 -15.69
C ALA A 165 17.06 8.34 -15.94
N SER A 166 18.24 8.97 -15.83
CA SER A 166 18.45 10.40 -16.05
C SER A 166 19.94 10.72 -16.21
N VAL A 167 20.24 11.94 -16.67
CA VAL A 167 21.62 12.44 -16.80
C VAL A 167 21.81 13.83 -16.19
N ILE A 168 23.03 14.12 -15.73
CA ILE A 168 23.47 15.47 -15.37
C ILE A 168 24.72 15.80 -16.19
N LEU A 169 24.75 16.99 -16.77
CA LEU A 169 25.87 17.46 -17.57
C LEU A 169 26.66 18.53 -16.83
N VAL A 170 27.98 18.49 -16.98
CA VAL A 170 28.90 19.46 -16.38
C VAL A 170 29.86 19.97 -17.45
N HIS A 171 29.94 21.28 -17.61
CA HIS A 171 30.81 21.95 -18.56
C HIS A 171 31.77 22.89 -17.85
N ASN A 172 33.07 22.83 -18.11
CA ASN A 172 34.01 23.79 -17.51
C ASN A 172 34.35 24.95 -18.46
N HIS A 173 34.38 26.17 -17.93
CA HIS A 173 34.84 27.38 -18.60
C HIS A 173 36.24 27.78 -18.12
N PRO A 174 37.29 27.60 -18.95
CA PRO A 174 38.65 28.02 -18.61
C PRO A 174 38.83 29.54 -18.47
N SER A 175 37.89 30.34 -19.01
CA SER A 175 37.88 31.81 -18.93
C SER A 175 37.68 32.33 -17.50
N GLY A 176 37.19 31.49 -16.59
CA GLY A 176 36.91 31.86 -15.20
C GLY A 176 35.53 32.50 -14.97
N ASP A 177 34.68 32.61 -16.00
CA ASP A 177 33.28 33.04 -15.87
C ASP A 177 32.34 31.83 -15.99
N SER A 178 31.48 31.62 -15.00
CA SER A 178 30.48 30.55 -15.01
C SER A 178 29.16 30.93 -15.70
N SER A 179 29.03 32.15 -16.21
CA SER A 179 27.83 32.61 -16.91
C SER A 179 27.62 31.82 -18.21
N PRO A 180 26.39 31.40 -18.53
CA PRO A 180 26.12 30.64 -19.74
C PRO A 180 26.22 31.52 -20.99
N SER A 181 26.92 31.03 -22.02
CA SER A 181 26.89 31.67 -23.35
C SER A 181 25.57 31.38 -24.08
N GLU A 182 25.24 32.18 -25.09
CA GLU A 182 24.08 31.90 -25.98
C GLU A 182 24.15 30.49 -26.56
N LYS A 183 25.37 30.03 -26.86
CA LYS A 183 25.61 28.71 -27.40
C LYS A 183 25.36 27.61 -26.37
N ASP A 184 25.66 27.83 -25.10
CA ASP A 184 25.39 26.85 -24.05
C ASP A 184 23.88 26.71 -23.83
N ASN A 185 23.12 27.81 -23.97
CA ASN A 185 21.66 27.80 -24.00
C ASN A 185 21.11 26.97 -25.19
N GLN A 186 21.65 27.16 -26.39
CA GLN A 186 21.23 26.38 -27.57
C GLN A 186 21.58 24.89 -27.45
N ILE A 187 22.75 24.57 -26.88
CA ILE A 187 23.20 23.19 -26.67
C ILE A 187 22.29 22.50 -25.67
N ILE A 188 22.03 23.13 -24.52
CA ILE A 188 21.18 22.50 -23.50
C ILE A 188 19.75 22.30 -24.01
N GLU A 189 19.18 23.25 -24.76
CA GLU A 189 17.86 23.09 -25.37
C GLU A 189 17.78 21.86 -26.29
N LYS A 190 18.77 21.67 -27.17
CA LYS A 190 18.82 20.50 -28.06
C LYS A 190 19.00 19.19 -27.31
N ILE A 191 19.82 19.17 -26.27
CA ILE A 191 20.05 17.97 -25.47
C ILE A 191 18.81 17.63 -24.64
N VAL A 192 18.15 18.63 -24.06
CA VAL A 192 16.90 18.44 -23.30
C VAL A 192 15.83 17.86 -24.21
N GLN A 193 15.63 18.41 -25.41
CA GLN A 193 14.69 17.86 -26.40
C GLN A 193 15.02 16.41 -26.78
N ALA A 194 16.30 16.09 -26.96
CA ALA A 194 16.72 14.73 -27.25
C ALA A 194 16.52 13.79 -26.05
N GLY A 195 16.79 14.25 -24.83
CA GLY A 195 16.57 13.49 -23.60
C GLY A 195 15.11 13.25 -23.30
N GLU A 196 14.27 14.23 -23.64
CA GLU A 196 12.83 14.06 -23.76
C GLU A 196 12.58 12.93 -24.75
N ILE A 197 12.86 13.05 -26.05
CA ILE A 197 12.59 12.00 -27.07
C ILE A 197 13.05 10.59 -26.63
N MET A 198 14.22 10.48 -26.00
CA MET A 198 14.81 9.22 -25.59
C MET A 198 14.22 8.64 -24.28
N GLY A 199 13.41 9.40 -23.54
CA GLY A 199 12.91 9.00 -22.22
C GLY A 199 13.96 9.03 -21.12
N ILE A 200 15.04 9.79 -21.30
CA ILE A 200 16.15 9.96 -20.36
C ILE A 200 16.33 11.46 -20.08
N PRO A 201 15.64 12.02 -19.07
CA PRO A 201 15.66 13.46 -18.78
C PRO A 201 17.04 13.96 -18.34
N VAL A 202 17.32 15.22 -18.65
CA VAL A 202 18.48 15.97 -18.13
C VAL A 202 18.05 16.69 -16.86
N ILE A 203 18.60 16.29 -15.71
CA ILE A 203 18.24 16.88 -14.41
C ILE A 203 18.85 18.27 -14.25
N ASP A 204 20.14 18.41 -14.59
CA ASP A 204 20.83 19.69 -14.51
C ASP A 204 21.94 19.77 -15.57
N PHE A 205 22.27 21.00 -15.93
CA PHE A 205 23.45 21.37 -16.69
C PHE A 205 24.23 22.39 -15.86
N ILE A 206 25.43 22.02 -15.41
CA ILE A 206 26.24 22.86 -14.53
C ILE A 206 27.45 23.38 -15.28
N ILE A 207 27.60 24.69 -15.31
CA ILE A 207 28.83 25.35 -15.77
C ILE A 207 29.73 25.58 -14.56
N VAL A 208 30.97 25.11 -14.62
CA VAL A 208 31.98 25.27 -13.56
C VAL A 208 33.15 26.11 -14.04
N SER A 209 33.65 26.98 -13.18
CA SER A 209 34.82 27.83 -13.44
C SER A 209 35.63 28.01 -12.16
N ILE A 210 36.79 28.65 -12.25
CA ILE A 210 37.62 28.94 -11.08
C ILE A 210 36.93 29.92 -10.10
N ASN A 211 36.08 30.81 -10.59
CA ASN A 211 35.43 31.86 -9.79
C ASN A 211 33.99 31.53 -9.38
N GLY A 212 33.46 30.36 -9.74
CA GLY A 212 32.08 30.00 -9.41
C GLY A 212 31.49 28.91 -10.29
N ASN A 213 30.19 28.69 -10.12
CA ASN A 213 29.41 27.75 -10.91
C ASN A 213 28.01 28.32 -11.19
N TYR A 214 27.41 27.87 -12.29
CA TYR A 214 26.02 28.18 -12.66
C TYR A 214 25.27 26.87 -12.91
N SER A 215 24.06 26.75 -12.36
CA SER A 215 23.20 25.58 -12.50
C SER A 215 21.94 25.97 -13.26
N PHE A 216 21.56 25.17 -14.24
CA PHE A 216 20.33 25.36 -15.01
C PHE A 216 19.10 24.72 -14.34
N PHE A 217 19.29 24.05 -13.19
CA PHE A 217 18.27 23.27 -12.50
C PHE A 217 16.94 24.00 -12.34
N GLU A 218 16.92 25.23 -11.81
CA GLU A 218 15.67 25.98 -11.62
C GLU A 218 14.96 26.30 -12.95
N LYS A 219 15.73 26.58 -14.01
CA LYS A 219 15.19 26.82 -15.36
C LYS A 219 14.58 25.54 -15.94
N LEU A 220 15.24 24.39 -15.73
CA LEU A 220 14.80 23.09 -16.23
C LEU A 220 13.62 22.52 -15.42
N LYS A 221 13.62 22.72 -14.09
CA LYS A 221 12.54 22.32 -13.18
C LYS A 221 11.23 23.02 -13.49
N GLY A 222 11.28 24.29 -13.90
CA GLY A 222 10.11 25.04 -14.36
C GLY A 222 9.45 24.47 -15.63
N GLN A 223 10.20 23.74 -16.46
CA GLN A 223 9.73 23.13 -17.70
C GLN A 223 9.25 21.68 -17.50
N ASN A 224 9.79 20.96 -16.50
CA ASN A 224 9.42 19.57 -16.21
C ASN A 224 9.25 19.32 -14.69
N LYS A 225 8.01 19.37 -14.20
CA LYS A 225 7.65 19.24 -12.76
C LYS A 225 7.99 17.90 -12.10
N ASN A 226 8.37 16.88 -12.86
CA ASN A 226 8.60 15.52 -12.37
C ASN A 226 10.08 15.20 -12.07
N PHE A 227 11.01 16.13 -12.26
CA PHE A 227 12.44 15.88 -12.09
C PHE A 227 13.06 16.81 -11.06
N ASP A 228 13.56 16.21 -9.98
CA ASP A 228 14.26 16.88 -8.89
C ASP A 228 15.53 16.09 -8.57
N TYR A 229 16.49 16.76 -7.92
CA TYR A 229 17.66 16.10 -7.33
C TYR A 229 17.27 15.06 -6.26
N ILE A 230 16.07 15.17 -5.70
CA ILE A 230 15.49 14.16 -4.81
C ILE A 230 14.55 13.28 -5.64
N ALA A 231 15.00 12.07 -5.96
CA ALA A 231 14.15 11.09 -6.63
C ALA A 231 13.15 10.47 -5.66
N ASP A 232 11.87 10.82 -5.77
CA ASP A 232 10.75 10.10 -5.13
C ASP A 232 10.39 8.78 -5.85
N GLY A 233 11.32 8.23 -6.66
CA GLY A 233 11.15 6.94 -7.32
C GLY A 233 10.12 6.92 -8.45
N LEU A 234 9.71 8.07 -8.97
CA LEU A 234 8.83 8.19 -10.12
C LEU A 234 9.65 8.14 -11.41
N GLN A 235 9.59 6.99 -12.10
CA GLN A 235 10.19 6.79 -13.41
C GLN A 235 9.23 7.29 -14.49
N GLY A 236 9.64 8.30 -15.27
CA GLY A 236 9.02 8.56 -16.56
C GLY A 236 9.41 7.44 -17.52
N THR A 237 8.42 6.75 -18.11
CA THR A 237 8.70 5.69 -19.08
C THR A 237 8.73 6.28 -20.49
N LEU A 238 9.37 5.58 -21.44
CA LEU A 238 9.35 5.88 -22.89
C LEU A 238 7.93 6.11 -23.45
N PHE A 239 6.90 5.57 -22.79
CA PHE A 239 5.50 5.80 -23.12
C PHE A 239 5.02 7.23 -22.90
N ASN A 240 5.68 8.03 -22.05
CA ASN A 240 5.33 9.44 -21.84
C ASN A 240 5.61 10.31 -23.07
N LEU A 241 6.47 9.86 -24.00
CA LEU A 241 6.85 10.63 -25.20
C LEU A 241 6.05 10.27 -26.43
N LEU A 242 5.56 9.04 -26.48
CA LEU A 242 4.54 8.61 -27.43
C LEU A 242 3.17 9.26 -27.13
N GLU A 243 3.03 10.00 -26.02
CA GLU A 243 1.83 10.75 -25.69
C GLU A 243 1.76 12.15 -26.33
N ILE A 244 2.78 12.63 -27.05
CA ILE A 244 2.70 13.88 -27.82
C ILE A 244 2.43 13.58 -29.30
N GLU A 245 1.31 12.94 -29.55
CA GLU A 245 0.28 13.43 -30.47
C GLU A 245 -1.09 12.99 -29.91
N LYS A 246 -1.37 13.37 -28.65
CA LYS A 246 -2.77 13.55 -28.27
C LYS A 246 -3.23 14.88 -28.85
N SER A 247 -4.09 14.78 -29.86
CA SER A 247 -5.12 15.78 -30.16
C SER A 247 -5.66 16.34 -28.84
N PRO A 248 -5.94 17.65 -28.74
CA PRO A 248 -6.56 18.24 -27.57
C PRO A 248 -7.99 17.72 -27.45
N TYR A 249 -8.16 16.49 -26.97
CA TYR A 249 -9.37 16.08 -26.31
C TYR A 249 -9.29 16.68 -24.92
N GLU A 250 -9.87 17.88 -24.79
CA GLU A 250 -10.17 18.51 -23.52
C GLU A 250 -10.87 17.47 -22.63
N VAL A 251 -10.15 16.96 -21.62
CA VAL A 251 -10.82 16.27 -20.51
C VAL A 251 -11.59 17.36 -19.78
N THR A 252 -12.89 17.43 -20.01
CA THR A 252 -13.75 18.40 -19.35
C THR A 252 -13.89 17.98 -17.90
N ILE A 253 -13.22 18.68 -16.98
CA ILE A 253 -13.39 18.48 -15.54
C ILE A 253 -14.58 19.31 -15.11
N LYS A 254 -15.64 18.65 -14.62
CA LYS A 254 -16.82 19.33 -14.06
C LYS A 254 -16.79 19.27 -12.53
N LYS A 255 -16.57 20.41 -11.88
CA LYS A 255 -16.74 20.55 -10.42
C LYS A 255 -18.21 20.82 -10.09
N ILE A 256 -18.83 19.98 -9.25
CA ILE A 256 -20.27 20.07 -8.92
C ILE A 256 -20.48 20.47 -7.46
N GLU A 257 -21.03 21.67 -7.24
CA GLU A 257 -21.44 22.20 -5.94
C GLU A 257 -22.97 22.17 -5.79
N LYS A 258 -23.54 20.98 -5.59
CA LYS A 258 -24.99 20.80 -5.35
C LYS A 258 -25.25 20.29 -3.93
N PRO A 259 -26.14 20.91 -3.14
CA PRO A 259 -26.54 20.39 -1.84
C PRO A 259 -27.46 19.17 -2.01
N TYR A 260 -27.16 18.07 -1.32
CA TYR A 260 -28.01 16.88 -1.28
C TYR A 260 -28.55 16.71 0.13
N PHE A 261 -29.88 16.67 0.26
CA PHE A 261 -30.56 16.48 1.53
C PHE A 261 -30.93 15.01 1.72
N HIS A 262 -30.55 14.45 2.86
CA HIS A 262 -30.87 13.07 3.24
C HIS A 262 -31.94 13.08 4.31
N PHE A 263 -33.16 12.67 3.96
CA PHE A 263 -34.26 12.53 4.91
C PHE A 263 -34.16 11.18 5.62
N SER A 264 -33.96 11.20 6.95
CA SER A 264 -34.05 9.98 7.74
C SER A 264 -35.51 9.65 8.02
N LYS A 265 -36.00 8.53 7.46
CA LYS A 265 -37.25 7.90 7.92
C LYS A 265 -36.89 6.95 9.04
N THR A 266 -37.11 7.34 10.30
CA THR A 266 -36.96 6.43 11.43
C THR A 266 -38.29 5.76 11.75
N LYS A 267 -38.47 4.52 11.32
CA LYS A 267 -39.48 3.63 11.91
C LYS A 267 -38.94 3.09 13.24
N SER A 268 -39.82 2.93 14.22
CA SER A 268 -39.42 2.38 15.53
C SER A 268 -39.01 0.92 15.40
N ASN A 269 -37.96 0.51 16.13
CA ASN A 269 -37.39 -0.84 16.15
C ASN A 269 -36.87 -1.37 14.80
N THR A 270 -36.62 -0.51 13.82
CA THR A 270 -35.98 -0.92 12.56
C THR A 270 -34.65 -0.23 12.31
N PHE A 271 -33.92 -0.69 11.30
CA PHE A 271 -32.72 -0.03 10.79
C PHE A 271 -32.68 -0.04 9.27
N GLN A 272 -31.97 0.91 8.68
CA GLN A 272 -31.77 1.06 7.24
C GLN A 272 -30.32 0.69 6.86
N LEU A 273 -30.11 0.37 5.58
CA LEU A 273 -28.84 -0.12 5.04
C LEU A 273 -27.66 0.84 5.33
N GLN A 274 -27.89 2.14 5.27
CA GLN A 274 -26.86 3.14 5.54
C GLN A 274 -26.44 3.24 7.00
N ASN A 275 -27.16 2.62 7.94
CA ASN A 275 -26.85 2.72 9.37
C ASN A 275 -25.61 1.90 9.79
N ARG A 276 -25.08 1.06 8.90
CA ARG A 276 -23.86 0.27 9.15
C ARG A 276 -22.62 1.16 9.21
N ARG A 277 -21.78 0.92 10.21
CA ARG A 277 -20.47 1.58 10.32
C ARG A 277 -19.49 0.87 9.40
N TYR A 278 -19.25 1.46 8.23
CA TYR A 278 -18.40 0.86 7.20
C TYR A 278 -17.47 1.88 6.55
N LEU A 279 -16.19 1.52 6.39
CA LEU A 279 -15.20 2.34 5.71
C LEU A 279 -15.60 2.50 4.24
N GLY A 280 -15.48 3.71 3.72
CA GLY A 280 -15.80 3.98 2.31
C GLY A 280 -17.29 4.02 1.99
N ASN A 281 -18.20 3.91 2.97
CA ASN A 281 -19.65 3.99 2.75
C ASN A 281 -20.05 5.26 1.97
N LYS A 282 -20.64 5.07 0.79
CA LYS A 282 -20.98 6.12 -0.18
C LYS A 282 -22.32 6.80 0.07
N HIS A 283 -22.96 6.58 1.22
CA HIS A 283 -24.29 7.15 1.52
C HIS A 283 -24.36 8.68 1.31
N LYS A 284 -23.35 9.43 1.74
CA LYS A 284 -23.29 10.90 1.58
C LYS A 284 -23.05 11.35 0.13
N LEU A 285 -22.59 10.47 -0.76
CA LEU A 285 -22.29 10.73 -2.16
C LEU A 285 -23.37 10.22 -3.12
N LEU A 286 -24.41 9.53 -2.62
CA LEU A 286 -25.44 8.89 -3.46
C LEU A 286 -26.10 9.86 -4.45
N GLY A 287 -26.44 11.07 -4.03
CA GLY A 287 -27.06 12.03 -4.93
C GLY A 287 -26.12 12.53 -6.04
N PHE A 288 -24.82 12.62 -5.76
CA PHE A 288 -23.81 12.98 -6.76
C PHE A 288 -23.63 11.86 -7.80
N ILE A 289 -23.55 10.62 -7.32
CA ILE A 289 -23.48 9.42 -8.18
C ILE A 289 -24.74 9.30 -9.03
N GLU A 290 -25.92 9.48 -8.44
CA GLU A 290 -27.21 9.42 -9.14
C GLU A 290 -27.34 10.48 -10.22
N ASP A 291 -26.99 11.74 -9.93
CA ASP A 291 -27.04 12.82 -10.92
C ASP A 291 -26.16 12.51 -12.13
N ILE A 292 -24.94 11.99 -11.94
CA ILE A 292 -24.03 11.63 -13.04
C ILE A 292 -24.64 10.49 -13.89
N VAL A 293 -25.16 9.45 -13.24
CA VAL A 293 -25.77 8.33 -13.97
C VAL A 293 -26.99 8.79 -14.75
N LEU A 294 -27.84 9.64 -14.16
CA LEU A 294 -29.03 10.16 -14.86
C LEU A 294 -28.68 11.13 -16.00
N GLU A 295 -27.62 11.94 -15.87
CA GLU A 295 -27.15 12.85 -16.93
C GLU A 295 -26.52 12.09 -18.10
N LYS A 296 -25.72 11.05 -17.80
CA LYS A 296 -24.81 10.43 -18.78
C LYS A 296 -25.25 9.06 -19.29
N CYS A 297 -26.08 8.35 -18.55
CA CYS A 297 -26.49 6.99 -18.88
C CYS A 297 -27.98 6.98 -19.24
N ASN A 298 -28.29 6.95 -20.54
CA ASN A 298 -29.67 6.89 -21.02
C ASN A 298 -30.16 5.44 -21.10
N GLY A 299 -31.40 5.19 -20.63
CA GLY A 299 -32.06 3.88 -20.79
C GLY A 299 -31.39 2.74 -20.02
N VAL A 300 -30.88 3.01 -18.81
CA VAL A 300 -30.28 2.01 -17.93
C VAL A 300 -31.34 0.99 -17.51
N LYS A 301 -31.11 -0.30 -17.81
CA LYS A 301 -31.95 -1.44 -17.39
C LYS A 301 -31.24 -2.35 -16.40
N SER A 302 -29.93 -2.17 -16.23
CA SER A 302 -29.11 -2.95 -15.32
C SER A 302 -27.95 -2.14 -14.74
N PHE A 303 -27.80 -2.22 -13.42
CA PHE A 303 -26.77 -1.51 -12.67
C PHE A 303 -25.97 -2.53 -11.84
N CYS A 304 -24.65 -2.58 -12.05
CA CYS A 304 -23.77 -3.49 -11.33
C CYS A 304 -22.89 -2.73 -10.34
N ASP A 305 -23.06 -3.01 -9.05
CA ASP A 305 -22.16 -2.60 -7.98
C ASP A 305 -21.21 -3.76 -7.65
N ILE A 306 -20.04 -3.79 -8.32
CA ILE A 306 -19.14 -4.95 -8.28
C ILE A 306 -18.30 -5.04 -7.00
N PHE A 307 -18.19 -3.92 -6.26
CA PHE A 307 -17.54 -3.79 -4.96
C PHE A 307 -18.51 -3.16 -3.95
N ALA A 308 -19.62 -3.84 -3.70
CA ALA A 308 -20.79 -3.24 -3.07
C ALA A 308 -20.56 -2.78 -1.62
N GLY A 309 -19.71 -3.45 -0.84
CA GLY A 309 -19.47 -3.08 0.56
C GLY A 309 -20.76 -3.10 1.38
N THR A 310 -21.30 -1.92 1.69
CA THR A 310 -22.61 -1.79 2.34
C THR A 310 -23.79 -1.97 1.39
N GLY A 311 -23.61 -1.81 0.08
CA GLY A 311 -24.65 -1.93 -0.94
C GLY A 311 -25.51 -0.68 -1.14
N VAL A 312 -25.16 0.44 -0.50
CA VAL A 312 -25.97 1.68 -0.58
C VAL A 312 -26.04 2.26 -1.99
N VAL A 313 -25.03 2.04 -2.84
CA VAL A 313 -25.06 2.50 -4.23
C VAL A 313 -25.99 1.62 -5.04
N GLY A 314 -25.81 0.30 -5.01
CA GLY A 314 -26.76 -0.64 -5.64
C GLY A 314 -28.22 -0.42 -5.20
N GLU A 315 -28.47 -0.22 -3.91
CA GLU A 315 -29.82 0.06 -3.37
C GLU A 315 -30.44 1.34 -3.94
N ARG A 316 -29.63 2.39 -4.13
CA ARG A 316 -30.11 3.66 -4.71
C ARG A 316 -30.66 3.50 -6.13
N PHE A 317 -30.11 2.56 -6.90
CA PHE A 317 -30.53 2.25 -8.26
C PHE A 317 -31.51 1.07 -8.36
N ASN A 318 -31.92 0.49 -7.23
CA ASN A 318 -32.90 -0.59 -7.18
C ASN A 318 -34.33 -0.07 -7.40
N LYS A 319 -34.65 0.20 -8.67
CA LYS A 319 -35.91 0.79 -9.14
C LYS A 319 -36.64 -0.22 -10.05
N PRO A 320 -37.97 -0.11 -10.26
CA PRO A 320 -38.75 -1.13 -10.98
C PRO A 320 -38.23 -1.53 -12.37
N GLU A 321 -37.52 -0.64 -13.06
CA GLU A 321 -37.00 -0.85 -14.41
C GLU A 321 -35.49 -1.20 -14.46
N ILE A 322 -34.81 -1.25 -13.31
CA ILE A 322 -33.37 -1.44 -13.21
C ILE A 322 -33.08 -2.69 -12.40
N ASN A 323 -32.48 -3.69 -13.04
CA ASN A 323 -31.99 -4.89 -12.36
C ASN A 323 -30.65 -4.60 -11.71
N VAL A 324 -30.54 -4.82 -10.39
CA VAL A 324 -29.29 -4.60 -9.65
C VAL A 324 -28.48 -5.88 -9.56
N ILE A 325 -27.19 -5.77 -9.88
CA ILE A 325 -26.19 -6.80 -9.64
C ILE A 325 -25.27 -6.28 -8.54
N SER A 326 -25.26 -6.91 -7.36
CA SER A 326 -24.35 -6.54 -6.27
C SER A 326 -23.39 -7.66 -5.94
N ASN A 327 -22.13 -7.32 -5.71
CA ASN A 327 -21.09 -8.28 -5.37
C ASN A 327 -20.18 -7.77 -4.25
N ASP A 328 -19.80 -8.66 -3.35
CA ASP A 328 -18.70 -8.42 -2.40
C ASP A 328 -18.01 -9.73 -2.03
N ILE A 329 -16.70 -9.70 -1.81
CA ILE A 329 -15.93 -10.89 -1.45
C ILE A 329 -16.16 -11.33 0.01
N LEU A 330 -16.51 -10.40 0.89
CA LEU A 330 -16.75 -10.65 2.31
C LEU A 330 -18.16 -11.18 2.54
N PHE A 331 -18.28 -12.32 3.23
CA PHE A 331 -19.56 -12.91 3.58
C PHE A 331 -20.41 -12.01 4.47
N SER A 332 -19.77 -11.27 5.39
CA SER A 332 -20.45 -10.28 6.22
C SER A 332 -21.13 -9.16 5.41
N ASN A 333 -20.61 -8.83 4.23
CA ASN A 333 -21.27 -7.91 3.31
C ASN A 333 -22.33 -8.62 2.47
N TYR A 334 -21.98 -9.77 1.89
CA TYR A 334 -22.90 -10.60 1.11
C TYR A 334 -24.21 -10.91 1.85
N ALA A 335 -24.14 -11.28 3.13
CA ALA A 335 -25.34 -11.57 3.94
C ALA A 335 -26.26 -10.33 4.04
N CYS A 336 -25.69 -9.13 4.23
CA CYS A 336 -26.45 -7.89 4.22
C CYS A 336 -27.02 -7.55 2.83
N LEU A 337 -26.24 -7.78 1.76
CA LEU A 337 -26.70 -7.57 0.38
C LEU A 337 -27.86 -8.51 0.04
N LYS A 338 -27.79 -9.78 0.46
CA LYS A 338 -28.89 -10.74 0.32
C LYS A 338 -30.13 -10.29 1.10
N ALA A 339 -29.96 -9.80 2.32
CA ALA A 339 -31.07 -9.33 3.13
C ALA A 339 -31.80 -8.14 2.48
N PHE A 340 -31.07 -7.11 2.02
CA PHE A 340 -31.68 -5.87 1.52
C PHE A 340 -31.99 -5.86 0.02
N LEU A 341 -31.19 -6.53 -0.80
CA LEU A 341 -31.27 -6.47 -2.28
C LEU A 341 -31.60 -7.81 -2.92
N GLY A 342 -31.56 -8.92 -2.18
CA GLY A 342 -31.99 -10.22 -2.66
C GLY A 342 -33.51 -10.41 -2.58
N THR A 343 -33.98 -11.50 -3.20
CA THR A 343 -35.37 -11.96 -3.07
C THR A 343 -35.72 -12.27 -1.60
N SER A 344 -36.97 -12.02 -1.21
CA SER A 344 -37.36 -11.66 0.16
C SER A 344 -37.71 -12.81 1.11
N ALA A 345 -37.32 -12.67 2.38
CA ALA A 345 -37.91 -13.37 3.52
C ALA A 345 -39.17 -12.64 4.04
N ASN A 346 -40.06 -13.34 4.74
CA ASN A 346 -41.23 -12.73 5.37
C ASN A 346 -40.80 -11.87 6.58
N ILE A 347 -41.00 -10.54 6.49
CA ILE A 347 -40.58 -9.58 7.52
C ILE A 347 -41.27 -9.80 8.88
N ASP A 348 -42.51 -10.27 8.87
CA ASP A 348 -43.23 -10.57 10.12
C ASP A 348 -42.59 -11.78 10.81
N THR A 349 -42.29 -12.85 10.05
CA THR A 349 -41.55 -14.01 10.55
C THR A 349 -40.18 -13.62 11.08
N ILE A 350 -39.43 -12.79 10.36
CA ILE A 350 -38.14 -12.26 10.80
C ILE A 350 -38.28 -11.46 12.10
N SER A 351 -39.31 -10.62 12.22
CA SER A 351 -39.55 -9.82 13.41
C SER A 351 -39.85 -10.68 14.64
N GLU A 352 -40.62 -11.76 14.48
CA GLU A 352 -40.86 -12.73 15.57
C GLU A 352 -39.57 -13.47 15.97
N LYS A 353 -38.79 -13.94 14.99
CA LYS A 353 -37.48 -14.58 15.25
C LYS A 353 -36.52 -13.60 15.95
N ILE A 354 -36.48 -12.32 15.57
CA ILE A 354 -35.68 -11.29 16.24
C ILE A 354 -36.13 -11.06 17.69
N LYS A 355 -37.44 -11.07 17.98
CA LYS A 355 -37.95 -10.98 19.37
C LYS A 355 -37.46 -12.16 20.20
N LEU A 356 -37.52 -13.37 19.65
CA LEU A 356 -37.02 -14.58 20.30
C LEU A 356 -35.51 -14.47 20.58
N LEU A 357 -34.70 -14.10 19.59
CA LEU A 357 -33.25 -13.91 19.75
C LEU A 357 -32.90 -12.85 20.80
N ASN A 358 -33.65 -11.75 20.87
CA ASN A 358 -33.42 -10.69 21.86
C ASN A 358 -33.66 -11.15 23.31
N ASN A 359 -34.54 -12.14 23.51
CA ASN A 359 -34.91 -12.69 24.81
C ASN A 359 -33.94 -13.77 25.33
N ILE A 360 -32.99 -14.23 24.51
CA ILE A 360 -32.00 -15.23 24.90
C ILE A 360 -31.18 -14.72 26.10
N GLN A 361 -31.14 -15.55 27.15
CA GLN A 361 -30.27 -15.37 28.31
C GLN A 361 -29.03 -16.24 28.13
N ALA A 362 -27.86 -15.62 28.06
CA ALA A 362 -26.59 -16.32 27.81
C ALA A 362 -25.67 -16.17 29.02
N THR A 363 -25.65 -17.19 29.87
CA THR A 363 -24.81 -17.25 31.08
C THR A 363 -23.52 -18.04 30.87
N GLU A 364 -23.49 -18.97 29.93
CA GLU A 364 -22.36 -19.84 29.64
C GLU A 364 -21.37 -19.25 28.62
N ASP A 365 -20.10 -19.67 28.73
CA ASP A 365 -19.06 -19.25 27.81
C ASP A 365 -19.06 -20.07 26.51
N ASN A 366 -19.14 -19.36 25.39
CA ASN A 366 -19.09 -19.92 24.04
C ASN A 366 -17.83 -19.46 23.30
N TYR A 367 -17.67 -19.91 22.05
CA TYR A 367 -16.54 -19.53 21.21
C TYR A 367 -16.34 -18.00 21.17
N PHE A 368 -17.42 -17.25 20.97
CA PHE A 368 -17.33 -15.80 20.81
C PHE A 368 -16.94 -15.09 22.10
N SER A 369 -17.48 -15.48 23.25
CA SER A 369 -17.10 -14.91 24.56
C SER A 369 -15.67 -15.22 24.95
N LYS A 370 -15.19 -16.44 24.69
CA LYS A 370 -13.81 -16.85 24.98
C LYS A 370 -12.77 -16.05 24.20
N HIS A 371 -13.10 -15.63 22.97
CA HIS A 371 -12.15 -14.96 22.09
C HIS A 371 -12.28 -13.45 22.04
N PHE A 372 -13.51 -12.91 22.11
CA PHE A 372 -13.80 -11.49 21.92
C PHE A 372 -14.40 -10.80 23.17
N GLY A 373 -14.68 -11.55 24.23
CA GLY A 373 -15.05 -11.00 25.53
C GLY A 373 -13.89 -10.23 26.18
N ASN A 374 -14.22 -9.18 26.93
CA ASN A 374 -13.28 -8.24 27.58
C ASN A 374 -12.26 -7.60 26.62
N THR A 375 -12.57 -7.57 25.33
CA THR A 375 -11.77 -6.90 24.30
C THR A 375 -12.67 -6.02 23.45
N TYR A 376 -13.25 -6.56 22.39
CA TYR A 376 -14.21 -5.86 21.53
C TYR A 376 -15.57 -5.69 22.21
N PHE A 377 -15.92 -6.55 23.17
CA PHE A 377 -17.21 -6.53 23.86
C PHE A 377 -17.04 -6.82 25.35
N SER A 378 -18.03 -6.43 26.16
CA SER A 378 -18.16 -6.97 27.51
C SER A 378 -18.35 -8.49 27.46
N THR A 379 -17.96 -9.20 28.52
CA THR A 379 -18.15 -10.67 28.58
C THR A 379 -19.62 -11.05 28.37
N GLU A 380 -20.55 -10.32 28.98
CA GLU A 380 -21.99 -10.56 28.85
C GLU A 380 -22.48 -10.39 27.41
N ASN A 381 -22.11 -9.30 26.74
CA ASN A 381 -22.47 -9.09 25.33
C ASN A 381 -21.85 -10.16 24.44
N ALA A 382 -20.59 -10.54 24.69
CA ALA A 382 -19.95 -11.57 23.89
C ALA A 382 -20.62 -12.95 24.04
N ARG A 383 -21.06 -13.31 25.25
CA ARG A 383 -21.87 -14.52 25.48
C ARG A 383 -23.18 -14.45 24.73
N LYS A 384 -23.91 -13.33 24.87
CA LYS A 384 -25.20 -13.14 24.20
C LYS A 384 -25.09 -13.16 22.67
N ILE A 385 -24.09 -12.48 22.10
CA ILE A 385 -23.81 -12.49 20.65
C ILE A 385 -23.56 -13.92 20.17
N GLY A 386 -22.73 -14.68 20.90
CA GLY A 386 -22.45 -16.06 20.53
C GLY A 386 -23.67 -16.97 20.61
N ALA A 387 -24.48 -16.85 21.66
CA ALA A 387 -25.71 -17.62 21.81
C ALA A 387 -26.74 -17.28 20.72
N ILE A 388 -26.94 -15.99 20.42
CA ILE A 388 -27.81 -15.54 19.32
C ILE A 388 -27.34 -16.14 17.99
N ARG A 389 -26.03 -16.12 17.73
CA ARG A 389 -25.51 -16.62 16.46
C ARG A 389 -25.65 -18.14 16.33
N GLU A 390 -25.48 -18.92 17.40
CA GLU A 390 -25.81 -20.35 17.37
C GLU A 390 -27.30 -20.55 17.11
N GLU A 391 -28.16 -19.80 17.79
CA GLU A 391 -29.61 -19.96 17.65
C GLU A 391 -30.12 -19.61 16.25
N ILE A 392 -29.48 -18.67 15.55
CA ILE A 392 -29.77 -18.39 14.13
C ILE A 392 -29.61 -19.66 13.26
N GLU A 393 -28.65 -20.55 13.55
CA GLU A 393 -28.51 -21.82 12.81
C GLU A 393 -29.69 -22.77 13.06
N ASN A 394 -30.34 -22.67 14.22
CA ASN A 394 -31.44 -23.56 14.62
C ASN A 394 -32.79 -23.07 14.09
N ILE A 395 -33.02 -21.75 14.11
CA ILE A 395 -34.35 -21.16 13.82
C ILE A 395 -34.52 -20.68 12.38
N ALA A 396 -33.44 -20.49 11.62
CA ALA A 396 -33.54 -20.07 10.24
C ALA A 396 -33.93 -21.27 9.35
N GLU A 397 -35.05 -21.15 8.63
CA GLU A 397 -35.56 -22.25 7.79
C GLU A 397 -35.02 -22.16 6.35
N THR A 398 -34.66 -20.96 5.92
CA THR A 398 -34.16 -20.66 4.58
C THR A 398 -32.86 -19.89 4.62
N GLU A 399 -32.11 -19.89 3.51
CA GLU A 399 -30.88 -19.10 3.39
C GLU A 399 -31.18 -17.60 3.47
N GLU A 400 -32.30 -17.15 2.91
CA GLU A 400 -32.78 -15.78 2.96
C GLU A 400 -33.05 -15.33 4.40
N GLU A 401 -33.75 -16.15 5.19
CA GLU A 401 -33.99 -15.88 6.59
C GLU A 401 -32.69 -15.82 7.38
N LYS A 402 -31.81 -16.80 7.17
CA LYS A 402 -30.51 -16.87 7.83
C LYS A 402 -29.69 -15.62 7.56
N ASN A 403 -29.56 -15.21 6.30
CA ASN A 403 -28.82 -14.01 5.91
C ASN A 403 -29.45 -12.74 6.52
N THR A 404 -30.77 -12.67 6.61
CA THR A 404 -31.49 -11.54 7.20
C THR A 404 -31.26 -11.43 8.72
N LEU A 405 -31.30 -12.56 9.44
CA LEU A 405 -31.01 -12.61 10.87
C LEU A 405 -29.53 -12.32 11.17
N ILE A 406 -28.61 -12.85 10.36
CA ILE A 406 -27.17 -12.50 10.43
C ILE A 406 -26.98 -11.00 10.20
N CYS A 407 -27.64 -10.42 9.19
CA CYS A 407 -27.60 -8.99 8.93
C CYS A 407 -28.06 -8.19 10.16
N SER A 408 -29.18 -8.55 10.77
CA SER A 408 -29.66 -7.90 12.01
C SER A 408 -28.63 -7.98 13.14
N LEU A 409 -28.03 -9.16 13.35
CA LEU A 409 -26.98 -9.36 14.34
C LEU A 409 -25.76 -8.49 14.09
N LEU A 410 -25.26 -8.42 12.86
CA LEU A 410 -24.09 -7.59 12.50
C LEU A 410 -24.33 -6.11 12.82
N TYR A 411 -25.52 -5.59 12.55
CA TYR A 411 -25.88 -4.20 12.88
C TYR A 411 -26.00 -3.96 14.38
N ALA A 412 -26.51 -4.94 15.13
CA ALA A 412 -26.58 -4.86 16.59
C ALA A 412 -25.19 -4.85 17.23
N VAL A 413 -24.29 -5.70 16.74
CA VAL A 413 -22.90 -5.84 17.20
C VAL A 413 -22.13 -4.53 17.03
N ASP A 414 -22.29 -3.84 15.89
CA ASP A 414 -21.65 -2.54 15.63
C ASP A 414 -22.01 -1.44 16.64
N LYS A 415 -23.17 -1.55 17.32
CA LYS A 415 -23.61 -0.57 18.33
C LYS A 415 -22.96 -0.78 19.68
N VAL A 416 -22.59 -2.01 20.01
CA VAL A 416 -22.02 -2.40 21.31
C VAL A 416 -20.52 -2.69 21.25
N ALA A 417 -19.92 -2.65 20.07
CA ALA A 417 -18.49 -2.87 19.86
C ALA A 417 -17.63 -1.72 20.42
N ASN A 418 -16.62 -2.07 21.22
CA ASN A 418 -15.66 -1.14 21.79
C ASN A 418 -14.52 -0.77 20.81
N THR A 419 -14.89 -0.13 19.69
CA THR A 419 -13.96 0.21 18.61
C THR A 419 -14.03 1.70 18.23
N VAL A 420 -13.09 2.15 17.39
CA VAL A 420 -13.09 3.50 16.78
C VAL A 420 -13.75 3.53 15.39
N GLY A 421 -14.70 2.63 15.15
CA GLY A 421 -15.46 2.54 13.90
C GLY A 421 -15.04 1.40 12.96
N HIS A 422 -14.03 0.61 13.32
CA HIS A 422 -13.63 -0.61 12.63
C HIS A 422 -12.95 -1.60 13.59
N TYR A 423 -12.82 -2.87 13.22
CA TYR A 423 -12.36 -3.96 14.08
C TYR A 423 -10.84 -4.24 13.98
N ASP A 424 -10.05 -3.37 13.34
CA ASP A 424 -8.57 -3.54 13.31
C ASP A 424 -7.94 -3.42 14.71
N ALA A 425 -8.61 -2.71 15.63
CA ALA A 425 -8.22 -2.56 17.03
C ALA A 425 -9.46 -2.26 17.91
N PHE A 426 -9.37 -2.57 19.21
CA PHE A 426 -10.34 -2.20 20.23
C PHE A 426 -9.74 -1.19 21.22
N ARG A 427 -10.61 -0.44 21.91
CA ARG A 427 -10.20 0.53 22.95
C ARG A 427 -9.86 -0.21 24.25
N LYS A 428 -8.93 0.34 25.04
CA LYS A 428 -8.53 -0.25 26.33
C LYS A 428 -9.64 -0.15 27.37
N ASP A 429 -10.30 1.00 27.42
CA ASP A 429 -11.39 1.26 28.35
C ASP A 429 -12.72 0.83 27.73
N LEU A 430 -13.49 0.06 28.49
CA LEU A 430 -14.76 -0.53 28.09
C LEU A 430 -15.91 0.33 28.64
N ASP A 431 -16.17 1.45 27.96
CA ASP A 431 -17.10 2.48 28.46
C ASP A 431 -18.58 2.17 28.14
N MET A 432 -18.84 1.30 27.16
CA MET A 432 -20.20 1.00 26.68
C MET A 432 -20.78 -0.22 27.39
N ILE A 433 -21.83 0.01 28.18
CA ILE A 433 -22.56 -1.00 28.98
C ILE A 433 -23.89 -1.39 28.30
N GLN A 434 -24.18 -0.87 27.10
CA GLN A 434 -25.42 -1.19 26.40
C GLN A 434 -25.46 -2.69 26.02
N SER A 435 -26.56 -3.37 26.37
CA SER A 435 -26.80 -4.76 25.95
C SER A 435 -27.07 -4.85 24.45
N VAL A 436 -26.59 -5.90 23.80
CA VAL A 436 -26.88 -6.16 22.39
C VAL A 436 -28.39 -6.33 22.16
N LYS A 437 -28.91 -5.57 21.18
CA LYS A 437 -30.31 -5.60 20.77
C LYS A 437 -30.41 -5.64 19.25
N LEU A 438 -31.00 -6.70 18.72
CA LEU A 438 -31.31 -6.87 17.30
C LEU A 438 -32.54 -6.04 16.93
N LEU A 439 -32.50 -5.42 15.75
CA LEU A 439 -33.58 -4.64 15.16
C LEU A 439 -34.01 -5.28 13.84
N THR A 440 -35.26 -5.08 13.40
CA THR A 440 -35.71 -5.59 12.10
C THR A 440 -35.15 -4.70 10.98
N PRO A 441 -34.60 -5.24 9.89
CA PRO A 441 -34.22 -4.42 8.74
C PRO A 441 -35.47 -3.83 8.07
N ASP A 442 -35.44 -2.53 7.79
CA ASP A 442 -36.49 -1.83 7.03
C ASP A 442 -36.25 -2.03 5.53
N ILE A 443 -36.90 -3.03 4.95
CA ILE A 443 -36.65 -3.46 3.57
C ILE A 443 -37.89 -3.25 2.73
N ASP A 444 -37.69 -2.69 1.55
CA ASP A 444 -38.66 -2.68 0.46
C ASP A 444 -38.24 -3.69 -0.61
N TYR A 445 -38.96 -4.79 -0.68
CA TYR A 445 -38.66 -5.89 -1.60
C TYR A 445 -39.27 -5.71 -3.00
N SER A 446 -40.03 -4.63 -3.24
CA SER A 446 -40.79 -4.43 -4.48
C SER A 446 -39.95 -4.55 -5.75
N ASN A 447 -38.67 -4.18 -5.69
CA ASN A 447 -37.76 -4.19 -6.84
C ASN A 447 -36.73 -5.32 -6.80
N ASN A 448 -36.78 -6.22 -5.81
CA ASN A 448 -35.71 -7.20 -5.60
C ASN A 448 -35.81 -8.47 -6.46
N ALA A 449 -36.96 -8.71 -7.08
CA ALA A 449 -37.27 -9.99 -7.72
C ALA A 449 -36.24 -10.41 -8.82
N THR A 450 -35.65 -9.44 -9.50
CA THR A 450 -34.72 -9.65 -10.62
C THR A 450 -33.26 -9.38 -10.24
N ASN A 451 -33.00 -8.99 -9.00
CA ASN A 451 -31.66 -8.65 -8.53
C ASN A 451 -30.78 -9.90 -8.40
N LYS A 452 -29.49 -9.73 -8.65
CA LYS A 452 -28.50 -10.80 -8.56
C LYS A 452 -27.42 -10.42 -7.56
N ILE A 453 -27.28 -11.23 -6.51
CA ILE A 453 -26.33 -10.99 -5.43
C ILE A 453 -25.26 -12.09 -5.44
N TYR A 454 -24.00 -11.69 -5.53
CA TYR A 454 -22.85 -12.59 -5.62
C TYR A 454 -21.88 -12.42 -4.46
N LYS A 455 -21.18 -13.51 -4.12
CA LYS A 455 -20.00 -13.52 -3.25
C LYS A 455 -18.81 -14.08 -4.01
N GLU A 456 -18.21 -13.25 -4.85
CA GLU A 456 -17.11 -13.68 -5.72
C GLU A 456 -16.05 -12.58 -5.85
N ASP A 457 -14.83 -12.98 -6.21
CA ASP A 457 -13.80 -12.02 -6.62
C ASP A 457 -14.28 -11.25 -7.86
N ALA A 458 -14.19 -9.92 -7.79
CA ALA A 458 -14.71 -9.03 -8.84
C ALA A 458 -14.11 -9.31 -10.22
N ASN A 459 -12.82 -9.65 -10.30
CA ASN A 459 -12.13 -9.95 -11.56
C ASN A 459 -12.55 -11.31 -12.15
N ILE A 460 -13.08 -12.21 -11.33
CA ILE A 460 -13.66 -13.48 -11.81
C ILE A 460 -15.11 -13.24 -12.25
N LEU A 461 -15.91 -12.56 -11.42
CA LEU A 461 -17.33 -12.33 -11.68
C LEU A 461 -17.57 -11.50 -12.93
N ILE A 462 -16.76 -10.46 -13.18
CA ILE A 462 -16.95 -9.53 -14.31
C ILE A 462 -17.02 -10.24 -15.67
N ARG A 463 -16.39 -11.41 -15.78
CA ARG A 463 -16.32 -12.24 -17.00
C ARG A 463 -17.60 -13.01 -17.29
N LYS A 464 -18.47 -13.16 -16.29
CA LYS A 464 -19.69 -13.97 -16.32
C LYS A 464 -20.95 -13.13 -16.44
N ILE A 465 -20.84 -11.82 -16.27
CA ILE A 465 -21.98 -10.90 -16.20
C ILE A 465 -21.91 -9.85 -17.31
N SER A 466 -23.05 -9.22 -17.57
CA SER A 466 -23.16 -8.01 -18.39
C SER A 466 -24.13 -7.05 -17.72
N CYS A 467 -23.90 -5.76 -17.90
CA CYS A 467 -24.75 -4.71 -17.32
C CYS A 467 -24.68 -3.45 -18.18
N ASP A 468 -25.63 -2.52 -18.00
CA ASP A 468 -25.56 -1.22 -18.69
C ASP A 468 -24.57 -0.31 -17.99
N VAL A 469 -24.64 -0.21 -16.66
CA VAL A 469 -23.74 0.61 -15.84
C VAL A 469 -22.97 -0.28 -14.88
N LEU A 470 -21.64 -0.29 -15.00
CA LEU A 470 -20.73 -0.92 -14.05
C LEU A 470 -20.16 0.14 -13.11
N TYR A 471 -20.58 0.10 -11.85
CA TYR A 471 -20.05 0.91 -10.77
C TYR A 471 -18.89 0.20 -10.07
N ILE A 472 -17.79 0.91 -9.89
CA ILE A 472 -16.52 0.40 -9.39
C ILE A 472 -16.02 1.28 -8.24
N ASP A 473 -15.89 0.69 -7.06
CA ASP A 473 -15.37 1.34 -5.84
C ASP A 473 -14.52 0.34 -4.99
N PRO A 474 -13.44 -0.27 -5.53
CA PRO A 474 -12.58 -1.18 -4.80
C PRO A 474 -11.90 -0.53 -3.59
N PRO A 475 -11.29 -1.32 -2.71
CA PRO A 475 -10.40 -0.78 -1.69
C PRO A 475 -9.09 -0.31 -2.35
N TYR A 476 -8.97 1.00 -2.60
CA TYR A 476 -7.85 1.60 -3.36
C TYR A 476 -6.57 1.87 -2.59
N ASN A 477 -6.49 1.58 -1.28
CA ASN A 477 -5.29 1.80 -0.48
C ASN A 477 -4.78 0.50 0.13
N SER A 478 -3.67 0.57 0.88
CA SER A 478 -3.06 -0.62 1.47
C SER A 478 -3.93 -1.35 2.52
N ARG A 479 -5.05 -0.74 2.97
CA ARG A 479 -5.91 -1.31 4.01
C ARG A 479 -6.81 -2.37 3.41
N GLN A 480 -6.54 -3.61 3.80
CA GLN A 480 -7.44 -4.73 3.50
C GLN A 480 -8.73 -4.60 4.32
N TYR A 481 -9.88 -4.64 3.68
CA TYR A 481 -11.17 -4.65 4.39
C TYR A 481 -11.37 -5.95 5.17
N SER A 482 -10.83 -7.07 4.67
CA SER A 482 -10.72 -8.30 5.45
C SER A 482 -9.88 -8.11 6.73
N ASP A 483 -8.96 -7.13 6.75
CA ASP A 483 -8.26 -6.78 7.99
C ASP A 483 -9.13 -6.01 8.97
N ALA A 484 -9.85 -5.00 8.49
CA ALA A 484 -10.65 -4.10 9.30
C ALA A 484 -11.99 -4.71 9.78
N TYR A 485 -12.51 -5.71 9.08
CA TYR A 485 -13.83 -6.34 9.35
C TYR A 485 -13.72 -7.82 9.71
N HIS A 486 -12.53 -8.29 10.08
CA HIS A 486 -12.28 -9.70 10.35
C HIS A 486 -13.21 -10.31 11.39
N LEU A 487 -13.55 -9.55 12.44
CA LEU A 487 -14.44 -10.03 13.50
C LEU A 487 -15.86 -10.23 12.97
N LEU A 488 -16.38 -9.28 12.20
CA LEU A 488 -17.71 -9.40 11.58
C LEU A 488 -17.75 -10.54 10.56
N GLU A 489 -16.66 -10.75 9.81
CA GLU A 489 -16.54 -11.86 8.87
C GLU A 489 -16.60 -13.21 9.59
N ASN A 490 -15.85 -13.35 10.69
CA ASN A 490 -15.90 -14.55 11.52
C ASN A 490 -17.30 -14.78 12.13
N LEU A 491 -17.94 -13.71 12.61
CA LEU A 491 -19.30 -13.78 13.16
C LEU A 491 -20.33 -14.22 12.11
N ALA A 492 -20.21 -13.72 10.89
CA ALA A 492 -21.11 -14.07 9.80
C ALA A 492 -20.91 -15.52 9.32
N GLU A 493 -19.66 -15.91 9.00
CA GLU A 493 -19.36 -17.26 8.49
C GLU A 493 -19.51 -18.36 9.56
N TRP A 494 -19.25 -18.01 10.82
CA TRP A 494 -19.42 -18.89 11.98
C TRP A 494 -18.65 -20.23 11.95
N LYS A 495 -17.52 -20.26 11.24
CA LYS A 495 -16.62 -21.42 11.16
C LYS A 495 -15.78 -21.66 12.42
N LYS A 496 -15.81 -20.71 13.37
CA LYS A 496 -15.11 -20.77 14.67
C LYS A 496 -13.59 -21.10 14.55
N PRO A 497 -12.83 -20.40 13.69
CA PRO A 497 -11.40 -20.65 13.52
C PRO A 497 -10.58 -20.26 14.76
N GLU A 498 -9.36 -20.74 14.87
CA GLU A 498 -8.43 -20.19 15.86
C GLU A 498 -8.11 -18.72 15.55
N VAL A 499 -7.93 -17.92 16.61
CA VAL A 499 -7.58 -16.49 16.53
C VAL A 499 -6.24 -16.23 17.17
N VAL A 500 -5.44 -15.35 16.55
CA VAL A 500 -4.08 -15.04 16.97
C VAL A 500 -3.86 -13.54 17.20
N GLY A 501 -2.85 -13.23 18.02
CA GLY A 501 -2.42 -11.87 18.32
C GLY A 501 -3.39 -11.09 19.22
N VAL A 502 -3.02 -9.83 19.49
CA VAL A 502 -3.80 -8.94 20.38
C VAL A 502 -5.17 -8.64 19.78
N ALA A 503 -5.24 -8.35 18.48
CA ALA A 503 -6.48 -8.03 17.77
C ALA A 503 -7.37 -9.26 17.48
N LYS A 504 -6.97 -10.48 17.87
CA LYS A 504 -7.75 -11.72 17.69
C LYS A 504 -8.12 -11.99 16.22
N LYS A 505 -7.12 -11.91 15.35
CA LYS A 505 -7.29 -12.10 13.89
C LYS A 505 -7.23 -13.57 13.53
N MET A 506 -8.04 -13.99 12.57
CA MET A 506 -8.00 -15.35 11.98
C MET A 506 -7.25 -15.34 10.63
N ASP A 507 -7.03 -16.53 10.04
CA ASP A 507 -6.53 -16.61 8.67
C ASP A 507 -7.55 -16.04 7.68
N ARG A 508 -7.06 -15.17 6.80
CA ARG A 508 -7.83 -14.38 5.84
C ARG A 508 -7.16 -14.33 4.47
N SER A 509 -6.12 -15.14 4.27
CA SER A 509 -5.37 -15.23 3.01
C SER A 509 -6.27 -15.34 1.78
N HIS A 510 -7.37 -16.11 1.91
CA HIS A 510 -8.37 -16.38 0.88
C HIS A 510 -9.35 -15.23 0.56
N ILE A 511 -9.40 -14.16 1.36
CA ILE A 511 -10.31 -13.01 1.20
C ILE A 511 -9.55 -11.67 1.17
N LYS A 512 -8.26 -11.71 0.80
CA LYS A 512 -7.49 -10.48 0.55
C LYS A 512 -7.75 -9.97 -0.85
N SER A 513 -8.02 -8.67 -0.96
CA SER A 513 -8.19 -8.00 -2.24
C SER A 513 -6.83 -7.70 -2.87
N SER A 514 -6.69 -8.01 -4.15
CA SER A 514 -5.55 -7.62 -4.99
C SER A 514 -5.42 -6.09 -5.13
N TYR A 515 -6.52 -5.36 -4.99
CA TYR A 515 -6.57 -3.89 -5.07
C TYR A 515 -5.84 -3.19 -3.91
N CYS A 516 -5.56 -3.90 -2.81
CA CYS A 516 -4.77 -3.37 -1.69
C CYS A 516 -3.28 -3.76 -1.78
N LEU A 517 -2.90 -4.61 -2.74
CA LEU A 517 -1.55 -5.14 -2.93
C LEU A 517 -0.79 -4.35 -4.00
N LYS A 518 0.48 -4.71 -4.24
CA LYS A 518 1.33 -4.04 -5.25
C LYS A 518 0.84 -4.22 -6.69
N ASN A 519 0.02 -5.24 -6.95
CA ASN A 519 -0.52 -5.57 -8.26
C ASN A 519 -1.92 -4.97 -8.52
N ALA A 520 -2.34 -3.97 -7.73
CA ALA A 520 -3.65 -3.34 -7.86
C ALA A 520 -3.92 -2.75 -9.25
N THR A 521 -2.90 -2.16 -9.88
CA THR A 521 -3.03 -1.60 -11.23
C THR A 521 -3.33 -2.69 -12.26
N GLN A 522 -2.65 -3.83 -12.19
CA GLN A 522 -2.89 -4.98 -13.07
C GLN A 522 -4.26 -5.61 -12.83
N ALA A 523 -4.71 -5.69 -11.57
CA ALA A 523 -6.05 -6.16 -11.24
C ALA A 523 -7.12 -5.23 -11.84
N PHE A 524 -6.95 -3.91 -11.72
CA PHE A 524 -7.88 -2.95 -12.29
C PHE A 524 -7.90 -3.00 -13.82
N GLU A 525 -6.74 -3.07 -14.47
CA GLU A 525 -6.63 -3.20 -15.93
C GLU A 525 -7.32 -4.48 -16.43
N ASP A 526 -7.15 -5.59 -15.70
CA ASP A 526 -7.83 -6.84 -16.02
C ASP A 526 -9.37 -6.75 -15.85
N LEU A 527 -9.86 -6.07 -14.80
CA LEU A 527 -11.30 -5.87 -14.59
C LEU A 527 -11.91 -5.06 -15.75
N ILE A 528 -11.31 -3.91 -16.08
CA ILE A 528 -11.82 -3.00 -17.12
C ILE A 528 -11.79 -3.64 -18.50
N ARG A 529 -10.70 -4.34 -18.84
CA ARG A 529 -10.56 -5.05 -20.12
C ARG A 529 -11.71 -6.04 -20.34
N ASN A 530 -12.08 -6.77 -19.29
CA ASN A 530 -13.06 -7.86 -19.37
C ASN A 530 -14.49 -7.44 -19.02
N ALA A 531 -14.72 -6.17 -18.68
CA ALA A 531 -16.04 -5.63 -18.45
C ALA A 531 -16.88 -5.62 -19.75
N ASN A 532 -18.02 -6.31 -19.72
CA ASN A 532 -19.05 -6.22 -20.75
C ASN A 532 -20.17 -5.28 -20.27
N CYS A 533 -19.99 -3.98 -20.53
CA CYS A 533 -20.94 -2.94 -20.13
C CYS A 533 -20.95 -1.75 -21.08
N LYS A 534 -22.00 -0.92 -21.00
CA LYS A 534 -22.13 0.30 -21.81
C LYS A 534 -21.39 1.48 -21.17
N HIS A 535 -21.49 1.59 -19.85
CA HIS A 535 -20.91 2.68 -19.07
C HIS A 535 -20.13 2.12 -17.88
N ILE A 536 -18.98 2.72 -17.59
CA ILE A 536 -18.18 2.43 -16.41
C ILE A 536 -18.15 3.68 -15.55
N LEU A 537 -18.56 3.56 -14.28
CA LEU A 537 -18.49 4.62 -13.30
C LEU A 537 -17.51 4.22 -12.19
N LEU A 538 -16.38 4.91 -12.11
CA LEU A 538 -15.36 4.67 -11.09
C LEU A 538 -15.41 5.77 -10.05
N SER A 539 -15.56 5.42 -8.77
CA SER A 539 -15.42 6.37 -7.67
C SER A 539 -14.12 6.12 -6.91
N TYR A 540 -13.27 7.13 -6.78
CA TYR A 540 -12.05 7.03 -5.98
C TYR A 540 -11.73 8.39 -5.35
N ASN A 541 -10.94 8.39 -4.28
CA ASN A 541 -10.48 9.63 -3.64
C ASN A 541 -9.13 10.03 -4.24
N ASN A 542 -8.90 11.34 -4.42
CA ASN A 542 -7.64 11.92 -4.90
C ASN A 542 -6.57 12.03 -3.81
N THR A 543 -6.56 11.13 -2.82
CA THR A 543 -5.59 11.14 -1.71
C THR A 543 -4.24 10.59 -2.19
N GLY A 544 -3.59 11.32 -3.10
CA GLY A 544 -2.25 11.02 -3.61
C GLY A 544 -1.21 10.96 -2.49
N ASP A 545 -1.00 12.05 -1.75
CA ASP A 545 0.00 12.10 -0.67
C ASP A 545 -0.64 12.44 0.67
N SER A 546 -1.43 11.51 1.22
CA SER A 546 -1.86 11.64 2.61
C SER A 546 -0.67 11.41 3.56
N LYS A 547 -0.54 12.20 4.64
CA LYS A 547 0.57 12.11 5.64
C LYS A 547 0.73 10.73 6.32
N GLY A 548 -0.14 9.76 6.07
CA GLY A 548 -0.05 8.40 6.57
C GLY A 548 0.03 7.39 5.43
N GLY A 549 1.20 6.77 5.21
CA GLY A 549 1.47 5.88 4.07
C GLY A 549 0.56 4.64 3.91
N ARG A 550 -0.34 4.35 4.87
CA ARG A 550 -1.39 3.33 4.70
C ARG A 550 -2.59 3.80 3.88
N SER A 551 -2.80 5.11 3.80
CA SER A 551 -3.94 5.74 3.11
C SER A 551 -3.63 6.13 1.66
N ASN A 552 -2.37 6.02 1.24
CA ASN A 552 -1.96 6.31 -0.14
C ASN A 552 -2.63 5.35 -1.13
N ALA A 553 -3.06 5.91 -2.26
CA ALA A 553 -3.64 5.15 -3.35
C ALA A 553 -2.64 4.11 -3.91
N ARG A 554 -3.13 2.91 -4.21
CA ARG A 554 -2.37 1.81 -4.83
C ARG A 554 -2.33 1.89 -6.36
N ILE A 555 -3.23 2.67 -6.93
CA ILE A 555 -3.34 2.92 -8.36
C ILE A 555 -3.22 4.43 -8.54
N ALA A 556 -2.24 4.87 -9.30
CA ALA A 556 -2.05 6.28 -9.60
C ALA A 556 -3.11 6.78 -10.61
N ASP A 557 -3.53 8.03 -10.50
CA ASP A 557 -4.59 8.63 -11.31
C ASP A 557 -4.31 8.54 -12.81
N ASN A 558 -3.05 8.71 -13.21
CA ASN A 558 -2.61 8.55 -14.60
C ASN A 558 -2.85 7.12 -15.13
N ASN A 559 -2.63 6.09 -14.30
CA ASN A 559 -2.91 4.70 -14.64
C ASN A 559 -4.41 4.45 -14.74
N ILE A 560 -5.21 4.99 -13.82
CA ILE A 560 -6.67 4.91 -13.87
C ILE A 560 -7.17 5.47 -15.21
N LEU A 561 -6.75 6.70 -15.54
CA LEU A 561 -7.16 7.39 -16.76
C LEU A 561 -6.70 6.64 -18.01
N ARG A 562 -5.44 6.17 -18.05
CA ARG A 562 -4.92 5.36 -19.17
C ARG A 562 -5.77 4.10 -19.39
N ILE A 563 -6.06 3.35 -18.32
CA ILE A 563 -6.82 2.10 -18.39
C ILE A 563 -8.25 2.35 -18.88
N LEU A 564 -8.93 3.37 -18.35
CA LEU A 564 -10.29 3.72 -18.78
C LEU A 564 -10.33 4.24 -20.22
N LYS A 565 -9.37 5.09 -20.63
CA LYS A 565 -9.27 5.61 -22.00
C LYS A 565 -9.04 4.52 -23.04
N ASN A 566 -8.38 3.42 -22.67
CA ASN A 566 -8.24 2.25 -23.53
C ASN A 566 -9.57 1.51 -23.76
N LYS A 567 -10.59 1.74 -22.94
CA LYS A 567 -11.92 1.10 -23.04
C LYS A 567 -12.95 2.02 -23.71
N GLY A 568 -12.85 3.34 -23.53
CA GLY A 568 -13.78 4.31 -24.12
C GLY A 568 -13.46 5.76 -23.73
N GLU A 569 -14.36 6.68 -24.09
CA GLU A 569 -14.25 8.09 -23.70
C GLU A 569 -14.37 8.26 -22.18
N VAL A 570 -13.61 9.21 -21.62
CA VAL A 570 -13.51 9.42 -20.16
C VAL A 570 -13.80 10.88 -19.82
N GLU A 571 -14.81 11.08 -18.97
CA GLU A 571 -15.12 12.35 -18.32
C GLU A 571 -14.81 12.24 -16.82
N ILE A 572 -14.37 13.36 -16.20
CA ILE A 572 -14.03 13.41 -14.78
C ILE A 572 -14.98 14.37 -14.08
N PHE A 573 -15.61 13.88 -13.00
CA PHE A 573 -16.49 14.67 -12.14
C PHE A 573 -15.88 14.74 -10.74
N GLU A 574 -15.76 15.96 -10.22
CA GLU A 574 -15.09 16.20 -8.93
C GLU A 574 -16.03 16.88 -7.93
N ARG A 575 -15.86 16.50 -6.67
CA ARG A 575 -16.56 17.11 -5.54
C ARG A 575 -15.70 17.08 -4.28
N ASP A 576 -15.66 18.21 -3.59
CA ASP A 576 -15.00 18.32 -2.28
C ASP A 576 -15.71 17.43 -1.24
N TYR A 577 -14.95 16.59 -0.53
CA TYR A 577 -15.51 15.63 0.41
C TYR A 577 -14.66 15.49 1.67
N LYS A 578 -15.19 15.96 2.81
CA LYS A 578 -14.45 15.91 4.08
C LYS A 578 -14.00 14.49 4.45
N ALA A 579 -12.69 14.30 4.56
CA ALA A 579 -12.10 13.05 5.01
C ALA A 579 -12.57 12.66 6.43
N PHE A 580 -12.76 11.37 6.67
CA PHE A 580 -13.07 10.85 8.00
C PHE A 580 -11.81 10.89 8.88
N THR A 581 -11.80 11.76 9.91
CA THR A 581 -10.69 11.88 10.86
C THR A 581 -11.03 11.15 12.16
N ALA A 582 -10.30 10.08 12.48
CA ALA A 582 -10.43 9.35 13.74
C ALA A 582 -9.73 10.09 14.90
N GLY A 583 -10.11 11.36 15.16
CA GLY A 583 -9.63 12.17 16.28
C GLY A 583 -8.11 12.44 16.28
N LYS A 584 -7.73 13.70 16.05
CA LYS A 584 -6.36 14.24 15.89
C LYS A 584 -5.76 14.08 14.49
N SER A 585 -6.37 14.70 13.50
CA SER A 585 -5.66 15.31 12.37
C SER A 585 -6.67 16.09 11.54
N ASN A 586 -6.55 17.42 11.52
CA ASN A 586 -7.18 18.23 10.48
C ASN A 586 -6.36 18.00 9.21
N GLY A 587 -6.80 17.06 8.39
CA GLY A 587 -6.39 16.95 7.00
C GLY A 587 -7.56 17.40 6.15
N ASP A 588 -7.40 18.51 5.44
CA ASP A 588 -8.25 18.81 4.30
C ASP A 588 -8.04 17.68 3.28
N GLY A 589 -9.13 17.07 2.84
CA GLY A 589 -9.13 15.94 1.93
C GLY A 589 -10.35 15.96 1.05
#